data_AF-A0A9X4BVZ5-F1
#
_entry.id   AF-A0A9X4BVZ5-F1
#
_cell.length_a   1.000
_cell.length_b   1.000
_cell.length_c   1.000
_cell.angle_alpha   90.00
_cell.angle_beta   90.00
_cell.angle_gamma   90.00
#
_symmetry.space_group_name_H-M   'P 1'
#
loop_
_entity.id
_entity.type
_entity.pdbx_description
1 polymer ?
#
loop_
_entity_poly.entity_id
_entity_poly.type
_entity_poly.pdbx_seq_one_letter_code
_entity_poly.pdbx_strand_id
1 'polypeptide(L)'
;MVKVLRAKPGSRKTDAFNPDPAKRHNPMEGTVILSELVDAGDLWKGKIYNPESGKTYNAKIKRGADDSLKVEGCVALICQGPTWQPAP
;
A
#
# COMPACT_ATOMS: atom_id res chain seq x y z
N MET A 1 2.50 -6.32 -9.02
CA MET A 1 3.09 -5.24 -8.18
C MET A 1 2.14 -4.05 -8.18
N VAL A 2 1.74 -3.54 -7.01
CA VAL A 2 0.86 -2.36 -6.90
C VAL A 2 1.69 -1.14 -6.54
N LYS A 3 1.49 -0.04 -7.27
CA LYS A 3 2.29 1.19 -7.19
C LYS A 3 1.42 2.41 -6.90
N VAL A 4 2.01 3.45 -6.31
CA VAL A 4 1.38 4.77 -6.22
C VAL A 4 1.22 5.34 -7.62
N LEU A 5 -0.01 5.63 -8.04
CA LEU A 5 -0.29 6.18 -9.37
C LEU A 5 -0.22 7.71 -9.41
N ARG A 6 -0.58 8.36 -8.30
CA ARG A 6 -0.56 9.82 -8.16
C ARG A 6 -0.16 10.19 -6.75
N ALA A 7 0.77 11.12 -6.61
CA ALA A 7 1.10 11.69 -5.32
C ALA A 7 -0.07 12.53 -4.78
N LYS A 8 -0.32 12.45 -3.47
CA LYS A 8 -1.31 13.30 -2.80
C LYS A 8 -0.88 14.78 -2.92
N PRO A 9 -1.78 15.72 -3.24
CA PRO A 9 -1.44 17.14 -3.24
C PRO A 9 -0.86 17.58 -1.89
N GLY A 10 0.29 18.25 -1.92
CA GLY A 10 1.03 18.66 -0.72
C GLY A 10 1.86 17.56 -0.06
N SER A 11 1.88 16.33 -0.58
CA SER A 11 2.83 15.31 -0.12
C SER A 11 4.23 15.54 -0.70
N ARG A 12 5.22 14.84 -0.14
CA ARG A 12 6.59 14.88 -0.65
C ARG A 12 6.65 14.32 -2.07
N LYS A 13 7.49 14.93 -2.91
CA LYS A 13 7.73 14.48 -4.29
C LYS A 13 8.53 13.18 -4.36
N THR A 14 9.30 12.85 -3.33
CA THR A 14 10.14 11.65 -3.25
C THR A 14 9.85 10.85 -2.00
N ASP A 15 10.25 9.57 -2.01
CA ASP A 15 10.13 8.62 -0.90
C ASP A 15 11.16 8.90 0.22
N ALA A 16 11.20 10.13 0.71
CA ALA A 16 12.26 10.64 1.59
C ALA A 16 12.42 9.85 2.91
N PHE A 17 11.40 9.08 3.31
CA PHE A 17 11.42 8.26 4.51
C PHE A 17 11.75 6.79 4.27
N ASN A 18 12.14 6.42 3.04
CA ASN A 18 12.54 5.05 2.78
C ASN A 18 13.67 4.63 3.75
N PRO A 19 13.53 3.47 4.43
CA PRO A 19 14.58 2.96 5.30
C PRO A 19 15.89 2.71 4.55
N ASP A 20 15.82 2.39 3.26
CA ASP A 20 16.96 2.31 2.36
C ASP A 20 17.33 3.72 1.85
N PRO A 21 18.49 4.29 2.25
CA PRO A 21 18.89 5.63 1.83
C PRO A 21 18.96 5.80 0.32
N ALA A 22 19.33 4.75 -0.43
CA ALA A 22 19.45 4.81 -1.89
C ALA A 22 18.09 5.04 -2.57
N LYS A 23 16.99 4.69 -1.89
CA LYS A 23 15.62 4.84 -2.42
C LYS A 23 14.97 6.16 -2.05
N ARG A 24 15.56 6.98 -1.18
CA ARG A 24 14.94 8.24 -0.70
C ARG A 24 14.74 9.30 -1.78
N HIS A 25 15.49 9.17 -2.88
CA HIS A 25 15.42 10.04 -4.04
C HIS A 25 14.39 9.56 -5.07
N ASN A 26 13.84 8.36 -4.90
CA ASN A 26 12.86 7.82 -5.83
C ASN A 26 11.59 8.68 -5.83
N PRO A 27 10.97 8.92 -7.00
CA PRO A 27 9.68 9.59 -7.06
C PRO A 27 8.64 8.86 -6.21
N MET A 28 7.76 9.63 -5.56
CA MET A 28 6.64 9.09 -4.80
C MET A 28 5.71 8.28 -5.72
N GLU A 29 5.44 8.81 -6.91
CA GLU A 29 4.73 8.09 -7.96
C GLU A 29 5.59 6.94 -8.49
N GLY A 30 4.96 5.78 -8.70
CA GLY A 30 5.64 4.55 -9.09
C GLY A 30 6.25 3.75 -7.93
N THR A 31 6.28 4.31 -6.71
CA THR A 31 6.69 3.56 -5.51
C THR A 31 5.79 2.36 -5.30
N VAL A 32 6.38 1.16 -5.17
CA VAL A 32 5.65 -0.08 -4.91
C VAL A 32 5.21 -0.10 -3.45
N ILE A 33 3.90 -0.24 -3.21
CA ILE A 33 3.32 -0.19 -1.86
C ILE A 33 2.74 -1.53 -1.41
N LEU A 34 2.44 -2.46 -2.32
CA LEU A 34 2.04 -3.82 -1.97
C LEU A 34 3.01 -4.83 -2.58
N SER A 35 3.51 -5.74 -1.75
CA SER A 35 4.42 -6.81 -2.13
C SER A 35 4.05 -8.12 -1.44
N GLU A 36 4.61 -9.23 -1.93
CA GLU A 36 4.46 -10.56 -1.32
C GLU A 36 3.00 -10.99 -1.15
N LEU A 37 2.13 -10.54 -2.07
CA LEU A 37 0.71 -10.91 -2.03
C LEU A 37 0.55 -12.39 -2.38
N VAL A 38 -0.06 -13.12 -1.46
CA VAL A 38 -0.48 -14.51 -1.63
C VAL A 38 -2.00 -14.52 -1.70
N ASP A 39 -2.51 -15.13 -2.75
CA ASP A 39 -3.95 -15.37 -2.95
C ASP A 39 -4.43 -16.50 -2.06
N ALA A 40 -5.51 -16.24 -1.32
CA ALA A 40 -6.21 -17.22 -0.49
C ALA A 40 -7.73 -17.19 -0.77
N GLY A 41 -8.13 -16.93 -2.01
CA GLY A 41 -9.52 -16.81 -2.45
C GLY A 41 -10.02 -15.37 -2.31
N ASP A 42 -10.98 -15.13 -1.42
CA ASP A 42 -11.55 -13.79 -1.20
C ASP A 42 -10.62 -12.83 -0.42
N LEU A 43 -9.42 -13.31 -0.10
CA LEU A 43 -8.45 -12.61 0.73
C LEU A 43 -7.04 -12.76 0.16
N TRP A 44 -6.33 -11.64 0.00
CA TRP A 44 -4.88 -11.64 -0.17
C TRP A 44 -4.18 -11.20 1.10
N LYS A 45 -3.05 -11.83 1.40
CA LYS A 45 -2.14 -11.44 2.50
C LYS A 45 -0.77 -11.11 1.93
N GLY A 46 -0.07 -10.16 2.52
CA GLY A 46 1.29 -9.80 2.10
C GLY A 46 1.87 -8.68 2.95
N LYS A 47 2.57 -7.75 2.31
CA LYS A 47 3.16 -6.57 2.96
C LYS A 47 2.66 -5.28 2.32
N ILE A 48 2.43 -4.25 3.15
CA ILE A 48 2.07 -2.91 2.70
C ILE A 48 3.07 -1.88 3.24
N TYR A 49 3.70 -1.15 2.33
CA TYR A 49 4.64 -0.06 2.64
C TYR A 49 3.92 1.29 2.63
N ASN A 50 4.14 2.09 3.67
CA ASN A 50 3.67 3.46 3.76
C ASN A 50 4.85 4.44 3.54
N PRO A 51 4.99 5.06 2.35
CA PRO A 51 6.08 5.99 2.06
C PRO A 51 6.00 7.31 2.84
N GLU A 52 4.83 7.65 3.40
CA GLU A 52 4.70 8.85 4.25
C GLU A 52 5.29 8.66 5.64
N SER A 53 5.53 7.41 6.07
CA SER A 53 6.15 7.10 7.36
C SER A 53 7.40 6.22 7.28
N GLY A 54 7.71 5.64 6.12
CA GLY A 54 8.82 4.72 5.93
C GLY A 54 8.59 3.32 6.52
N LYS A 55 7.36 3.00 6.93
CA LYS A 55 7.03 1.76 7.65
C LYS A 55 6.35 0.74 6.76
N THR A 56 6.59 -0.53 7.05
CA THR A 56 5.93 -1.67 6.40
C THR A 56 5.08 -2.44 7.40
N TYR A 57 3.88 -2.82 7.00
CA TYR A 57 2.89 -3.53 7.80
C TYR A 57 2.48 -4.84 7.13
N ASN A 58 1.80 -5.71 7.87
CA ASN A 58 1.13 -6.86 7.26
C ASN A 58 -0.05 -6.36 6.44
N ALA A 59 -0.10 -6.72 5.16
CA ALA A 59 -1.23 -6.38 4.29
C ALA A 59 -2.34 -7.41 4.42
N LYS A 60 -3.58 -6.93 4.45
CA LYS A 60 -4.78 -7.73 4.31
C LYS A 60 -5.66 -7.05 3.27
N ILE A 61 -5.96 -7.76 2.19
CA ILE A 61 -6.80 -7.25 1.09
C ILE A 61 -8.00 -8.18 0.96
N LYS A 62 -9.21 -7.66 1.07
CA LYS A 62 -10.45 -8.43 0.91
C LYS A 62 -11.26 -7.88 -0.25
N ARG A 63 -11.76 -8.76 -1.12
CA ARG A 63 -12.70 -8.40 -2.19
C ARG A 63 -14.12 -8.26 -1.63
N GLY A 64 -14.78 -7.15 -1.95
CA GLY A 64 -16.21 -6.91 -1.70
C GLY A 64 -17.09 -7.48 -2.82
N ALA A 65 -18.39 -7.61 -2.57
CA ALA A 65 -19.35 -8.12 -3.56
C ALA A 65 -19.54 -7.17 -4.76
N ASP A 66 -19.18 -5.91 -4.59
CA ASP A 66 -19.20 -4.83 -5.60
C ASP A 66 -17.84 -4.66 -6.31
N ASP A 67 -16.97 -5.67 -6.23
CA ASP A 67 -15.58 -5.65 -6.70
C ASP A 67 -14.68 -4.58 -6.05
N SER A 68 -15.15 -3.91 -5.00
CA SER A 68 -14.30 -3.06 -4.18
C SER A 68 -13.23 -3.87 -3.44
N LEU A 69 -12.12 -3.22 -3.09
CA LEU A 69 -11.05 -3.84 -2.33
C LEU A 69 -10.88 -3.12 -0.98
N LYS A 70 -11.13 -3.83 0.12
CA LYS A 70 -10.73 -3.37 1.45
C LYS A 70 -9.24 -3.63 1.62
N VAL A 71 -8.41 -2.59 1.61
CA VAL A 71 -6.94 -2.69 1.66
C VAL A 71 -6.45 -2.16 2.99
N GLU A 72 -5.90 -3.03 3.83
CA GLU A 72 -5.55 -2.71 5.22
C GLU A 72 -4.09 -3.03 5.53
N GLY A 73 -3.48 -2.16 6.33
CA GLY A 73 -2.25 -2.45 7.06
C GLY A 73 -2.58 -2.86 8.48
N CYS A 74 -1.97 -3.96 8.94
CA CYS A 74 -2.21 -4.52 10.26
C CYS A 74 -0.96 -4.47 11.14
N VAL A 75 -1.15 -4.06 12.40
CA VAL A 75 -0.18 -4.18 13.50
C VAL A 75 -0.79 -5.09 14.55
N ALA A 76 -0.19 -6.26 14.76
CA ALA A 76 -0.77 -7.32 15.58
C ALA A 76 -2.24 -7.60 15.20
N LEU A 77 -3.20 -7.30 16.09
CA LEU A 77 -4.64 -7.56 15.90
C LEU A 77 -5.40 -6.38 15.27
N ILE A 78 -4.79 -5.20 15.16
CA ILE A 78 -5.47 -3.99 14.67
C ILE A 78 -5.14 -3.80 13.20
N CYS A 79 -6.17 -3.71 12.36
CA CYS A 79 -6.05 -3.43 10.93
C CYS A 79 -6.79 -2.13 10.61
N GLN A 80 -6.18 -1.29 9.78
CA GLN A 80 -6.80 -0.06 9.29
C GLN A 80 -6.42 0.18 7.84
N GLY A 81 -7.35 0.77 7.09
CA GLY A 81 -7.08 1.20 5.72
C GLY A 81 -8.35 1.53 4.93
N PRO A 82 -8.17 2.08 3.73
CA PRO A 82 -9.27 2.48 2.87
C PRO A 82 -9.96 1.30 2.18
N THR A 83 -11.16 1.56 1.68
CA THR A 83 -11.76 0.75 0.62
C THR A 83 -11.45 1.42 -0.72
N TRP A 84 -10.82 0.70 -1.63
CA TRP A 84 -10.57 1.13 -3.00
C TRP A 84 -11.74 0.74 -3.88
N GLN A 85 -12.20 1.69 -4.68
CA GLN A 85 -13.21 1.44 -5.70
C GLN A 85 -12.53 0.98 -6.99
N PRO A 86 -13.21 0.15 -7.80
CA PRO A 86 -12.77 -0.16 -9.15
C PRO A 86 -12.46 1.13 -9.92
N ALA A 87 -11.42 1.10 -10.76
CA ALA A 87 -11.21 2.19 -11.71
C ALA A 87 -12.39 2.22 -12.70
N PRO A 88 -12.78 3.42 -13.19
CA PRO A 88 -13.78 3.55 -14.25
C PRO A 88 -13.39 2.83 -15.55
#